data_AF-B6TZL0-F1
#
_entry.id   AF-B6TZL0-F1
#
_cell.length_a   1.000
_cell.length_b   1.000
_cell.length_c   1.000
_cell.angle_alpha   90.00
_cell.angle_beta   90.00
_cell.angle_gamma   90.00
#
_symmetry.space_group_name_H-M   'P 1'
#
loop_
_entity.id
_entity.type
_entity.pdbx_description
1 polymer ?
#
loop_
_entity_poly.entity_id
_entity_poly.type
_entity_poly.pdbx_seq_one_letter_code
_entity_poly.pdbx_strand_id
1 'polypeptide(L)' 'MGLQEEFEEHAEKAKTLPESTSNENKLILYGFYKQATVGDVNTDRPGIFYQKDCAPIY' A
#
# COMPACT_ATOMS: atom_id res chain seq x y z
N MET A 1 -23.29 -0.12 5.99
CA MET A 1 -22.27 -0.74 5.11
C MET A 1 -21.18 -1.23 6.01
N GLY A 2 -20.72 -2.46 5.81
CA GLY A 2 -19.67 -3.04 6.63
C GLY A 2 -18.33 -2.37 6.32
N LEU A 3 -17.45 -2.23 7.32
CA LEU A 3 -16.09 -1.70 7.14
C LEU A 3 -15.32 -2.42 6.01
N GLN A 4 -15.60 -3.73 5.85
CA GLN A 4 -15.05 -4.56 4.78
C GLN A 4 -15.51 -4.12 3.38
N GLU A 5 -16.81 -3.82 3.23
CA GLU A 5 -17.40 -3.42 1.96
C GLU A 5 -16.88 -2.04 1.52
N GLU A 6 -16.78 -1.10 2.47
CA GLU A 6 -16.20 0.22 2.21
C GLU A 6 -14.72 0.10 1.81
N PHE A 7 -13.95 -0.75 2.50
CA PHE A 7 -12.54 -0.99 2.17
C PHE A 7 -12.37 -1.56 0.75
N GLU A 8 -13.16 -2.58 0.38
CA GLU A 8 -13.11 -3.19 -0.95
C GLU A 8 -13.51 -2.19 -2.04
N GLU A 9 -14.56 -1.39 -1.82
CA GLU A 9 -14.99 -0.36 -2.76
C GLU A 9 -13.88 0.69 -2.98
N HIS A 10 -13.24 1.15 -1.91
CA HIS A 10 -12.15 2.12 -2.00
C HIS A 10 -10.86 1.52 -2.59
N ALA A 11 -10.59 0.24 -2.36
CA ALA A 11 -9.46 -0.47 -2.97
C ALA A 11 -9.64 -0.63 -4.49
N GLU A 12 -10.85 -0.87 -4.98
CA GLU A 12 -11.13 -0.87 -6.42
C GLU A 12 -10.98 0.53 -7.03
N LYS A 13 -11.48 1.58 -6.35
CA LYS A 13 -11.30 2.97 -6.80
C LYS A 13 -9.83 3.38 -6.84
N ALA A 14 -9.01 2.90 -5.91
CA ALA A 14 -7.57 3.16 -5.87
C ALA A 14 -6.84 2.72 -7.14
N LYS A 15 -7.31 1.66 -7.83
CA LYS A 15 -6.72 1.20 -9.10
C LYS A 15 -6.93 2.20 -10.25
N THR A 16 -7.96 3.05 -10.14
CA THR A 16 -8.29 4.07 -11.14
C THR A 16 -7.64 5.42 -10.86
N LEU A 17 -6.81 5.52 -9.83
CA LEU A 17 -6.09 6.75 -9.51
C LEU A 17 -5.20 7.19 -10.68
N PRO A 18 -5.17 8.49 -11.01
CA PRO A 18 -4.38 8.98 -12.12
C PRO A 18 -2.88 8.72 -11.88
N GLU A 19 -2.14 8.44 -12.96
CA GLU A 19 -0.69 8.19 -12.89
C GLU A 19 0.09 9.38 -12.30
N SER A 20 -0.49 10.58 -12.33
CA SER A 20 0.03 11.81 -11.70
C SER A 20 0.10 11.73 -10.17
N THR A 21 -0.47 10.70 -9.55
CA THR A 21 -0.36 10.46 -8.11
C THR A 21 1.11 10.23 -7.75
N SER A 22 1.62 11.03 -6.80
CA SER A 22 3.00 10.91 -6.30
C SER A 22 3.32 9.49 -5.84
N ASN A 23 4.57 9.07 -6.07
CA ASN A 23 5.04 7.75 -5.67
C ASN A 23 4.93 7.55 -4.14
N GLU A 24 5.10 8.62 -3.36
CA GLU A 24 4.93 8.60 -1.90
C GLU A 24 3.51 8.19 -1.49
N ASN A 25 2.49 8.78 -2.13
CA ASN A 25 1.09 8.45 -1.86
C ASN A 25 0.77 7.00 -2.24
N LYS A 26 1.36 6.50 -3.34
CA LYS A 26 1.21 5.09 -3.75
C LYS A 26 1.83 4.14 -2.71
N LEU A 27 3.00 4.48 -2.17
CA LEU A 27 3.68 3.69 -1.13
C LEU A 27 2.91 3.68 0.19
N ILE A 28 2.37 4.82 0.61
CA ILE A 28 1.51 4.92 1.81
C ILE A 28 0.28 4.04 1.64
N LEU A 29 -0.41 4.13 0.49
CA LEU A 29 -1.60 3.34 0.22
C LEU A 29 -1.30 1.83 0.20
N TYR A 30 -0.17 1.44 -0.39
CA TYR A 30 0.31 0.07 -0.37
C TYR A 30 0.55 -0.42 1.06
N GLY A 31 1.22 0.38 1.90
CA GLY A 31 1.47 0.05 3.31
C GLY A 31 0.17 -0.21 4.09
N PHE A 32 -0.80 0.70 3.99
CA PHE A 32 -2.10 0.54 4.66
C PHE A 32 -2.89 -0.64 4.12
N TYR A 33 -2.87 -0.87 2.80
CA TYR A 33 -3.52 -2.03 2.20
C TYR A 33 -2.93 -3.34 2.70
N LYS A 34 -1.60 -3.43 2.83
CA LYS A 34 -0.91 -4.61 3.36
C LYS A 34 -1.22 -4.84 4.84
N GLN A 35 -1.24 -3.79 5.66
CA GLN A 35 -1.60 -3.90 7.08
C GLN A 35 -3.07 -4.37 7.25
N ALA A 36 -3.99 -3.86 6.43
CA ALA A 36 -5.40 -4.22 6.51
C ALA A 36 -5.68 -5.66 6.04
N THR A 37 -4.90 -6.19 5.09
CA THR A 37 -5.14 -7.51 4.48
C THR A 37 -4.30 -8.63 5.09
N VAL A 38 -3.04 -8.35 5.41
CA VAL A 38 -2.08 -9.34 5.92
C VAL A 38 -1.86 -9.21 7.43
N GLY A 39 -2.18 -8.04 8.01
CA GLY A 39 -1.81 -7.71 9.38
C GLY A 39 -0.35 -7.30 9.47
N ASP A 40 0.28 -7.60 10.60
CA ASP A 40 1.66 -7.21 10.87
C ASP A 40 2.66 -7.81 9.87
N VAL A 41 3.76 -7.08 9.67
CA VAL A 41 4.80 -7.49 8.71
C VAL A 41 5.46 -8.80 9.15
N ASN A 42 5.38 -9.81 8.29
CA ASN A 42 5.91 -11.16 8.54
C ASN A 42 7.21 -11.46 7.76
N THR A 43 7.82 -10.44 7.15
CA THR A 43 9.01 -10.59 6.29
C THR A 43 10.10 -9.62 6.70
N ASP A 44 11.35 -10.05 6.64
CA ASP A 44 12.49 -9.20 6.88
C ASP A 44 12.60 -8.06 5.86
N ARG A 45 13.14 -6.93 6.29
CA ARG A 45 13.33 -5.76 5.41
C ARG A 45 14.26 -6.14 4.24
N PRO A 46 13.85 -5.92 2.98
CA PRO A 46 14.69 -6.21 1.82
C PRO A 46 16.03 -5.46 1.90
N GLY A 47 17.10 -6.06 1.34
CA GLY A 47 18.41 -5.41 1.32
C GLY A 47 18.40 -4.10 0.52
N ILE A 48 19.29 -3.15 0.87
CA ILE A 48 19.42 -1.81 0.24
C ILE A 48 19.59 -1.85 -1.29
N PHE A 49 20.08 -2.97 -1.83
CA PHE A 49 20.21 -3.18 -3.27
C PHE A 49 18.86 -3.37 -4.00
N TYR A 50 17.78 -3.64 -3.29
CA TYR A 50 16.42 -3.75 -3.81
C TYR A 50 15.62 -2.46 -3.53
N GLN A 51 16.01 -1.38 -4.21
CA GLN A 51 15.48 -0.03 -3.99
C GLN A 51 13.96 0.11 -4.17
N LYS A 52 13.35 -0.75 -5.00
CA LYS A 52 11.89 -0.77 -5.23
C LYS A 52 11.11 -1.36 -4.05
N ASP A 53 11.70 -2.31 -3.35
CA ASP A 53 11.06 -3.02 -2.23
C ASP A 53 11.36 -2.35 -0.89
N CYS A 54 12.41 -1.53 -0.85
CA CYS A 54 12.95 -0.91 0.36
C CYS A 54 12.69 0.61 0.42
N ALA A 55 11.63 1.09 -0.24
CA ALA A 55 11.29 2.51 -0.25
C ALA A 55 10.92 2.98 1.17
N PRO A 56 11.67 3.91 1.78
CA PRO A 56 11.35 4.42 3.10
C PRO A 56 10.12 5.32 2.99
N ILE A 57 9.07 4.95 3.72
CA ILE A 57 7.91 5.80 3.96
C ILE A 57 8.35 6.76 5.07
N TYR A 58 8.77 7.99 4.71
CA TYR A 58 9.10 9.05 5.68
C TYR A 58 7.87 9.94 5.93
#